data_AF-A0A2H6N6F4-F1
#
_entry.id   AF-A0A2H6N6F4-F1
#
_cell.length_a   1.000
_cell.length_b   1.000
_cell.length_c   1.000
_cell.angle_alpha   90.00
_cell.angle_beta   90.00
_cell.angle_gamma   90.00
#
_symmetry.space_group_name_H-M   'P 1'
#
loop_
_entity.id
_entity.type
_entity.pdbx_description
1 polymer ?
#
loop_
_entity_poly.entity_id
_entity_poly.type
_entity_poly.pdbx_seq_one_letter_code
_entity_poly.pdbx_strand_id
1 'polypeptide(L)'
;ASKTCLRHPDCESARVNKGAVFHRMRLALEQVIEIVADTRPNGENESGPMSIYTGIKEFKNKVEGLRENLYLLPKENLRSLLRLVLELTEDFTDSAYTSHETRGRILELSKQAKMELEQLVSAWISAQNQKKRDVTDDLEISILKTCQCMNELQRELQTAAIYVAADLIKFHSDHLVLKALKASGAEGNIEAIA
;
A
#
# COMPACT_ATOMS: atom_id res chain seq x y z
N ALA A 1 8.57 4.66 34.22
CA ALA A 1 7.36 5.47 34.46
C ALA A 1 6.85 5.39 35.91
N SER A 2 6.51 4.21 36.45
CA SER A 2 5.94 4.07 37.80
C SER A 2 6.82 4.64 38.93
N LYS A 3 8.13 4.38 38.89
CA LYS A 3 9.09 4.94 39.86
C LYS A 3 9.06 6.48 39.89
N THR A 4 8.95 7.12 38.73
CA THR A 4 8.86 8.59 38.61
C THR A 4 7.54 9.10 39.20
N CYS A 5 6.41 8.44 38.93
CA CYS A 5 5.12 8.80 39.54
C CYS A 5 5.14 8.69 41.06
N LEU A 6 5.79 7.67 41.62
CA LEU A 6 5.88 7.50 43.08
C LEU A 6 6.75 8.58 43.73
N ARG A 7 7.75 9.09 43.01
CA ARG A 7 8.64 10.17 43.48
C ARG A 7 8.02 11.56 43.30
N HIS A 8 7.10 11.71 42.34
CA HIS A 8 6.44 12.97 42.01
C HIS A 8 4.92 12.72 41.79
N PRO A 9 4.16 12.49 42.89
CA PRO A 9 2.76 12.07 42.80
C PRO A 9 1.82 13.11 42.16
N ASP A 10 2.16 14.39 42.32
CA ASP A 10 1.36 15.51 41.80
C ASP A 10 1.70 15.86 40.33
N CYS A 11 2.76 15.26 39.76
CA CYS A 11 3.16 15.51 38.38
C CYS A 11 2.23 14.78 37.40
N GLU A 12 1.37 15.54 36.72
CA GLU A 12 0.42 15.01 35.73
C GLU A 12 1.12 14.26 34.58
N SER A 13 2.17 14.84 33.99
CA SER A 13 2.91 14.22 32.90
C SER A 13 3.50 12.85 33.29
N ALA A 14 3.95 12.70 34.54
CA ALA A 14 4.41 11.41 35.05
C ALA A 14 3.26 10.38 35.07
N ARG A 15 2.08 10.76 35.59
CA ARG A 15 0.89 9.89 35.63
C ARG A 15 0.42 9.49 34.25
N VAL A 16 0.35 10.44 33.31
CA VAL A 16 -0.03 10.19 31.91
C VAL A 16 0.94 9.21 31.26
N ASN A 17 2.25 9.43 31.38
CA ASN A 17 3.26 8.52 30.83
C ASN A 17 3.16 7.11 31.44
N LYS A 18 2.92 6.99 32.75
CA LYS A 18 2.66 5.68 33.38
C LYS A 18 1.44 5.01 32.78
N GLY A 19 0.32 5.72 32.69
CA GLY A 19 -0.93 5.22 32.09
C GLY A 19 -0.71 4.71 30.66
N ALA A 20 -0.05 5.51 29.82
CA ALA A 20 0.26 5.15 28.43
C ALA A 20 1.12 3.88 28.31
N VAL A 21 2.15 3.73 29.15
CA VAL A 21 2.99 2.52 29.17
C VAL A 21 2.16 1.29 29.55
N PHE A 22 1.37 1.35 30.62
CA PHE A 22 0.53 0.22 31.02
C PHE A 22 -0.53 -0.12 29.98
N HIS A 23 -1.11 0.88 29.32
CA HIS A 23 -2.07 0.67 28.25
C HIS A 23 -1.41 -0.07 27.07
N ARG A 24 -0.23 0.38 26.62
CA ARG A 24 0.52 -0.32 25.55
C ARG A 24 0.90 -1.76 25.94
N MET A 25 1.31 -1.98 27.20
CA MET A 25 1.59 -3.33 27.70
C MET A 25 0.35 -4.22 27.66
N ARG A 26 -0.83 -3.69 28.04
CA ARG A 26 -2.08 -4.42 27.98
C ARG A 26 -2.44 -4.80 26.54
N LEU A 27 -2.39 -3.83 25.62
CA LEU A 27 -2.63 -4.10 24.19
C LEU A 27 -1.70 -5.18 23.64
N ALA A 28 -0.41 -5.14 23.99
CA ALA A 28 0.54 -6.16 23.57
C ALA A 28 0.20 -7.56 24.13
N LEU A 29 -0.24 -7.64 25.38
CA LEU A 29 -0.69 -8.91 25.99
C LEU A 29 -1.98 -9.42 25.37
N GLU A 30 -2.93 -8.53 25.07
CA GLU A 30 -4.18 -8.87 24.35
C GLU A 30 -3.88 -9.45 22.97
N GLN A 31 -2.94 -8.85 22.21
CA GLN A 31 -2.48 -9.39 20.93
C GLN A 31 -1.83 -10.77 21.07
N VAL A 32 -1.01 -10.99 22.10
CA VAL A 32 -0.44 -12.32 22.38
C VAL A 32 -1.53 -13.34 22.65
N ILE A 33 -2.55 -12.97 23.43
CA ILE A 33 -3.69 -13.84 23.70
C ILE A 33 -4.44 -14.17 22.41
N GLU A 34 -4.74 -13.18 21.57
CA GLU A 34 -5.41 -13.38 20.27
C GLU A 34 -4.64 -14.34 19.36
N ILE A 35 -3.31 -14.16 19.26
CA ILE A 35 -2.45 -15.00 18.44
C ILE A 35 -2.40 -16.44 18.98
N VAL A 36 -2.25 -16.62 20.30
CA VAL A 36 -2.08 -17.94 20.93
C VAL A 36 -3.39 -18.71 21.02
N ALA A 37 -4.49 -18.02 21.31
CA ALA A 37 -5.80 -18.64 21.45
C ALA A 37 -6.45 -18.95 20.09
N ASP A 38 -5.87 -18.47 18.99
CA ASP A 38 -6.36 -18.62 17.61
C ASP A 38 -7.87 -18.33 17.52
N THR A 39 -8.32 -17.30 18.21
CA THR A 39 -9.75 -16.92 18.27
C THR A 39 -10.24 -16.29 16.97
N ARG A 40 -9.43 -16.32 15.90
CA ARG A 40 -9.82 -15.87 14.58
C ARG A 40 -10.86 -16.85 14.03
N PRO A 41 -12.08 -16.39 13.72
CA PRO A 41 -13.11 -17.27 13.20
C PRO A 41 -12.66 -17.79 11.83
N ASN A 42 -12.43 -19.10 11.76
CA ASN A 42 -12.07 -19.89 10.58
C ASN A 42 -10.72 -19.58 9.89
N GLY A 43 -9.88 -20.61 9.92
CA GLY A 43 -8.74 -20.75 9.02
C GLY A 43 -9.15 -20.79 7.55
N GLU A 44 -8.21 -20.39 6.71
CA GLU A 44 -8.25 -20.39 5.24
C GLU A 44 -9.12 -19.28 4.60
N ASN A 45 -8.44 -18.16 4.28
CA ASN A 45 -8.83 -17.13 3.31
C ASN A 45 -9.42 -15.78 3.80
N GLU A 46 -9.25 -15.36 5.06
CA GLU A 46 -9.09 -13.91 5.28
C GLU A 46 -7.67 -13.52 4.85
N SER A 47 -7.48 -13.44 3.54
CA SER A 47 -6.32 -12.76 2.98
C SER A 47 -6.37 -11.35 3.56
N GLY A 48 -5.35 -10.98 4.35
CA GLY A 48 -5.20 -9.61 4.82
C GLY A 48 -5.29 -8.61 3.66
N PRO A 49 -5.43 -7.31 3.96
CA PRO A 49 -5.63 -6.29 2.93
C PRO A 49 -4.63 -6.49 1.79
N MET A 50 -5.15 -6.63 0.58
CA MET A 50 -4.34 -6.95 -0.60
C MET A 50 -3.25 -5.90 -0.75
N SER A 51 -1.99 -6.32 -0.75
CA SER A 51 -0.90 -5.40 -1.04
C SER A 51 -0.94 -5.00 -2.52
N ILE A 52 -0.50 -3.78 -2.83
CA ILE A 52 -0.43 -3.29 -4.21
C ILE A 52 0.43 -4.19 -5.10
N TYR A 53 1.54 -4.73 -4.56
CA TYR A 53 2.40 -5.69 -5.27
C TYR A 53 1.64 -6.98 -5.60
N THR A 54 0.93 -7.54 -4.63
CA THR A 54 0.11 -8.73 -4.82
C THR A 54 -1.00 -8.48 -5.85
N GLY A 55 -1.68 -7.34 -5.77
CA GLY A 55 -2.74 -6.97 -6.72
C GLY A 55 -2.22 -6.82 -8.16
N ILE A 56 -1.10 -6.13 -8.36
CA ILE A 56 -0.47 -6.02 -9.69
C ILE A 56 -0.07 -7.40 -10.22
N LYS A 57 0.54 -8.24 -9.38
CA LYS A 57 0.95 -9.60 -9.75
C LYS A 57 -0.24 -10.46 -10.13
N GLU A 58 -1.31 -10.45 -9.33
CA GLU A 58 -2.53 -11.21 -9.59
C GLU A 58 -3.20 -10.74 -10.89
N PHE A 59 -3.27 -9.43 -11.11
CA PHE A 59 -3.82 -8.85 -12.33
C PHE A 59 -3.07 -9.32 -13.56
N LYS A 60 -1.74 -9.22 -13.54
CA LYS A 60 -0.88 -9.70 -14.63
C LYS A 60 -1.06 -11.19 -14.88
N ASN A 61 -1.07 -12.02 -13.83
CA ASN A 61 -1.28 -13.47 -13.98
C ASN A 61 -2.62 -13.78 -14.65
N LYS A 62 -3.71 -13.07 -14.31
CA LYS A 62 -5.01 -13.25 -14.96
C LYS A 62 -5.01 -12.79 -16.41
N VAL A 63 -4.31 -11.70 -16.73
CA VAL A 63 -4.13 -11.21 -18.11
C VAL A 63 -3.32 -12.21 -18.94
N GLU A 64 -2.22 -12.73 -18.42
CA GLU A 64 -1.40 -13.75 -19.10
C GLU A 64 -2.15 -15.07 -19.26
N GLY A 65 -2.97 -15.46 -18.29
CA GLY A 65 -3.80 -16.66 -18.33
C GLY A 65 -4.86 -16.66 -19.45
N LEU A 66 -5.15 -15.52 -20.08
CA LEU A 66 -6.00 -15.45 -21.27
C LEU A 66 -5.44 -16.26 -22.44
N ARG A 67 -4.13 -16.50 -22.48
CA ARG A 67 -3.49 -17.34 -23.51
C ARG A 67 -4.01 -18.78 -23.50
N GLU A 68 -4.32 -19.29 -22.32
CA GLU A 68 -4.74 -20.67 -22.11
C GLU A 68 -6.26 -20.78 -21.86
N ASN A 69 -6.89 -19.70 -21.39
CA ASN A 69 -8.24 -19.73 -20.82
C ASN A 69 -9.19 -18.68 -21.44
N LEU A 70 -9.18 -18.57 -22.78
CA LEU A 70 -9.90 -17.53 -23.50
C LEU A 70 -11.41 -17.44 -23.17
N TYR A 71 -12.06 -18.54 -22.79
CA TYR A 71 -13.52 -18.59 -22.53
C TYR A 71 -13.90 -18.72 -21.05
N LEU A 72 -12.95 -18.93 -20.14
CA LEU A 72 -13.24 -19.28 -18.74
C LEU A 72 -13.25 -18.06 -17.80
N LEU A 73 -12.68 -16.93 -18.22
CA LEU A 73 -12.55 -15.75 -17.38
C LEU A 73 -13.67 -14.73 -17.66
N PRO A 74 -14.42 -14.25 -16.64
CA PRO A 74 -15.30 -13.10 -16.78
C PRO A 74 -14.51 -11.79 -16.98
N LYS A 75 -14.89 -10.98 -17.97
CA LYS A 75 -14.22 -9.71 -18.31
C LYS A 75 -14.27 -8.69 -17.17
N GLU A 76 -15.39 -8.63 -16.46
CA GLU A 76 -15.61 -7.74 -15.31
C GLU A 76 -14.64 -8.00 -14.15
N ASN A 77 -14.06 -9.20 -14.07
CA ASN A 77 -13.09 -9.54 -13.04
C ASN A 77 -11.77 -8.78 -13.26
N LEU A 78 -11.31 -8.63 -14.51
CA LEU A 78 -10.08 -7.86 -14.81
C LEU A 78 -10.28 -6.37 -14.56
N ARG A 79 -11.44 -5.81 -14.95
CA ARG A 79 -11.78 -4.41 -14.68
C ARG A 79 -11.82 -4.10 -13.19
N SER A 80 -12.47 -4.98 -12.42
CA SER A 80 -12.58 -4.81 -10.97
C SER A 80 -11.23 -4.93 -10.28
N LEU A 81 -10.39 -5.87 -10.72
CA LEU A 81 -9.05 -6.05 -10.16
C LEU A 81 -8.12 -4.87 -10.51
N LEU A 82 -8.16 -4.35 -11.74
CA LEU A 82 -7.41 -3.14 -12.08
C LEU A 82 -7.90 -1.95 -11.23
N ARG A 83 -9.21 -1.79 -11.06
CA ARG A 83 -9.76 -0.71 -10.22
C ARG A 83 -9.20 -0.75 -8.81
N LEU A 84 -9.21 -1.93 -8.17
CA LEU A 84 -8.64 -2.12 -6.83
C LEU A 84 -7.15 -1.75 -6.79
N VAL A 85 -6.37 -2.19 -7.78
CA VAL A 85 -4.94 -1.83 -7.87
C VAL A 85 -4.77 -0.32 -7.96
N LEU A 86 -5.59 0.37 -8.75
CA LEU A 86 -5.50 1.82 -8.91
C LEU A 86 -5.98 2.57 -7.66
N GLU A 87 -6.99 2.09 -6.94
CA GLU A 87 -7.39 2.63 -5.64
C GLU A 87 -6.21 2.53 -4.65
N LEU A 88 -5.47 1.42 -4.63
CA LEU A 88 -4.27 1.28 -3.80
C LEU A 88 -3.12 2.22 -4.21
N THR A 89 -3.12 2.74 -5.45
CA THR A 89 -2.13 3.77 -5.86
C THR A 89 -2.43 5.13 -5.25
N GLU A 90 -3.65 5.37 -4.76
CA GLU A 90 -4.05 6.67 -4.20
C GLU A 90 -3.27 7.00 -2.92
N ASP A 91 -2.87 5.99 -2.14
CA ASP A 91 -1.96 6.12 -1.00
C ASP A 91 -0.65 6.82 -1.38
N PHE A 92 -0.16 6.59 -2.60
CA PHE A 92 1.02 7.29 -3.12
C PHE A 92 0.67 8.68 -3.60
N THR A 93 -0.41 8.84 -4.37
CA THR A 93 -0.70 10.14 -4.98
C THR A 93 -1.12 11.17 -3.94
N ASP A 94 -1.82 10.77 -2.89
CA ASP A 94 -2.36 11.68 -1.86
C ASP A 94 -1.43 11.87 -0.67
N SER A 95 -0.32 11.15 -0.62
CA SER A 95 0.74 11.37 0.35
C SER A 95 1.35 12.77 0.20
N ALA A 96 1.48 13.48 1.32
CA ALA A 96 2.19 14.76 1.41
C ALA A 96 3.70 14.64 1.12
N TYR A 97 4.23 13.41 1.10
CA TYR A 97 5.64 13.12 0.86
C TYR A 97 5.93 12.74 -0.61
N THR A 98 4.91 12.57 -1.44
CA THR A 98 5.09 12.26 -2.86
C THR A 98 5.28 13.54 -3.66
N SER A 99 6.36 13.63 -4.44
CA SER A 99 6.63 14.80 -5.28
C SER A 99 5.54 15.00 -6.35
N HIS A 100 5.35 16.24 -6.81
CA HIS A 100 4.43 16.54 -7.91
C HIS A 100 4.76 15.80 -9.21
N GLU A 101 6.05 15.63 -9.52
CA GLU A 101 6.50 14.91 -10.71
C GLU A 101 6.14 13.42 -10.62
N THR A 102 6.47 12.78 -9.51
CA THR A 102 6.15 11.38 -9.25
C THR A 102 4.63 11.16 -9.23
N ARG A 103 3.87 12.04 -8.57
CA ARG A 103 2.39 12.00 -8.59
C ARG A 103 1.86 12.06 -10.02
N GLY A 104 2.34 13.00 -10.83
CA GLY A 104 1.94 13.12 -12.23
C GLY A 104 2.22 11.86 -13.04
N ARG A 105 3.40 11.25 -12.83
CA ARG A 105 3.79 10.02 -13.53
C ARG A 105 2.94 8.80 -13.16
N ILE A 106 2.64 8.62 -11.87
CA ILE A 106 1.74 7.55 -11.40
C ILE A 106 0.34 7.73 -12.01
N LEU A 107 -0.20 8.95 -12.04
CA LEU A 107 -1.51 9.23 -12.62
C LEU A 107 -1.56 8.95 -14.13
N GLU A 108 -0.51 9.33 -14.87
CA GLU A 108 -0.43 9.04 -16.30
C GLU A 108 -0.34 7.54 -16.58
N LEU A 109 0.49 6.81 -15.85
CA LEU A 109 0.58 5.35 -15.95
C LEU A 109 -0.74 4.66 -15.57
N SER A 110 -1.45 5.19 -14.58
CA SER A 110 -2.77 4.70 -14.18
C SER A 110 -3.82 4.89 -15.28
N LYS A 111 -3.77 6.03 -15.98
CA LYS A 111 -4.62 6.30 -17.15
C LYS A 111 -4.25 5.37 -18.31
N GLN A 112 -2.96 5.17 -18.57
CA GLN A 112 -2.47 4.24 -19.59
C GLN A 112 -2.94 2.81 -19.31
N ALA A 113 -2.85 2.34 -18.06
CA ALA A 113 -3.29 1.00 -17.67
C ALA A 113 -4.79 0.78 -17.95
N LYS A 114 -5.64 1.79 -17.69
CA LYS A 114 -7.06 1.74 -18.06
C LYS A 114 -7.25 1.62 -19.58
N MET A 115 -6.50 2.40 -20.36
CA MET A 115 -6.60 2.37 -21.82
C MET A 115 -6.15 1.02 -22.39
N GLU A 116 -5.01 0.49 -21.94
CA GLU A 116 -4.50 -0.83 -22.36
C GLU A 116 -5.47 -1.96 -22.00
N LEU A 117 -6.11 -1.91 -20.81
CA LEU A 117 -7.12 -2.90 -20.44
C LEU A 117 -8.33 -2.87 -21.38
N GLU A 118 -8.84 -1.69 -21.77
CA GLU A 118 -9.97 -1.62 -22.70
C GLU A 118 -9.60 -2.08 -24.12
N GLN A 119 -8.36 -1.84 -24.56
CA GLN A 119 -7.83 -2.42 -25.81
C GLN A 119 -7.75 -3.96 -25.72
N LEU A 120 -7.24 -4.49 -24.62
CA LEU A 120 -7.18 -5.92 -24.33
C LEU A 120 -8.58 -6.55 -24.35
N VAL A 121 -9.55 -5.95 -23.67
CA VAL A 121 -10.92 -6.48 -23.65
C VAL A 121 -11.54 -6.46 -25.04
N SER A 122 -11.29 -5.42 -25.83
CA SER A 122 -11.78 -5.34 -27.22
C SER A 122 -11.19 -6.44 -28.11
N ALA A 123 -9.87 -6.64 -28.05
CA ALA A 123 -9.19 -7.72 -28.77
C ALA A 123 -9.68 -9.11 -28.30
N TRP A 124 -9.92 -9.26 -27.00
CA TRP A 124 -10.42 -10.50 -26.41
C TRP A 124 -11.84 -10.83 -26.90
N ILE A 125 -12.75 -9.85 -26.94
CA ILE A 125 -14.10 -10.05 -27.49
C ILE A 125 -14.02 -10.46 -28.97
N SER A 126 -13.17 -9.79 -29.75
CA SER A 126 -12.96 -10.13 -31.17
C SER A 126 -12.47 -11.57 -31.35
N ALA A 127 -11.49 -11.99 -30.56
CA ALA A 127 -10.95 -13.35 -30.60
C ALA A 127 -11.99 -14.42 -30.25
N GLN A 128 -12.82 -14.18 -29.22
CA GLN A 128 -13.93 -15.08 -28.86
C GLN A 128 -14.98 -15.20 -29.97
N ASN A 129 -15.34 -14.09 -30.60
CA ASN A 129 -16.35 -14.06 -31.66
C ASN A 129 -15.91 -14.82 -32.91
N GLN A 130 -14.61 -14.82 -33.21
CA GLN A 130 -14.06 -15.53 -34.36
C GLN A 130 -13.97 -17.06 -34.14
N LYS A 131 -14.31 -17.58 -32.94
CA LYS A 131 -14.20 -19.00 -32.55
C LYS A 131 -12.83 -19.62 -32.89
N LYS A 132 -11.78 -18.79 -32.94
CA LYS A 132 -10.42 -19.27 -33.16
C LYS A 132 -9.98 -20.09 -31.95
N ARG A 133 -9.28 -21.19 -32.22
CA ARG A 133 -8.71 -22.06 -31.19
C ARG A 133 -7.48 -21.44 -30.53
N ASP A 134 -6.74 -20.64 -31.30
CA ASP A 134 -5.50 -20.00 -30.88
C ASP A 134 -5.68 -18.49 -30.64
N VAL A 135 -4.83 -17.93 -29.78
CA VAL A 135 -4.72 -16.50 -29.50
C VAL A 135 -4.40 -15.76 -30.80
N THR A 136 -5.14 -14.69 -31.09
CA THR A 136 -4.85 -13.83 -32.25
C THR A 136 -3.66 -12.91 -31.96
N ASP A 137 -2.87 -12.57 -32.97
CA ASP A 137 -1.73 -11.64 -32.82
C ASP A 137 -2.13 -10.33 -32.14
N ASP A 138 -3.30 -9.77 -32.48
CA ASP A 138 -3.84 -8.56 -31.84
C ASP A 138 -4.09 -8.71 -30.34
N LEU A 139 -4.52 -9.91 -29.92
CA LEU A 139 -4.76 -10.23 -28.52
C LEU A 139 -3.43 -10.42 -27.80
N GLU A 140 -2.48 -11.12 -28.42
CA GLU A 140 -1.13 -11.30 -27.87
C GLU A 140 -0.42 -9.96 -27.65
N ILE A 141 -0.48 -9.05 -28.64
CA ILE A 141 0.06 -7.69 -28.53
C ILE A 141 -0.60 -6.94 -27.37
N SER A 142 -1.93 -7.04 -27.22
CA SER A 142 -2.65 -6.35 -26.16
C SER A 142 -2.32 -6.91 -24.76
N ILE A 143 -2.10 -8.23 -24.64
CA ILE A 143 -1.63 -8.87 -23.40
C ILE A 143 -0.25 -8.33 -23.02
N LEU A 144 0.68 -8.31 -23.98
CA LEU A 144 2.05 -7.83 -23.74
C LEU A 144 2.08 -6.36 -23.32
N LYS A 145 1.35 -5.47 -24.01
CA LYS A 145 1.27 -4.05 -23.67
C LYS A 145 0.65 -3.82 -22.30
N THR A 146 -0.43 -4.53 -21.97
CA THR A 146 -1.07 -4.45 -20.65
C THR A 146 -0.10 -4.86 -19.55
N CYS A 147 0.58 -6.01 -19.69
CA CYS A 147 1.58 -6.46 -18.71
C CYS A 147 2.78 -5.50 -18.59
N GLN A 148 3.24 -4.93 -19.71
CA GLN A 148 4.31 -3.93 -19.71
C GLN A 148 3.89 -2.67 -18.95
N CYS A 149 2.72 -2.12 -19.24
CA CYS A 149 2.19 -0.93 -18.56
C CYS A 149 2.12 -1.15 -17.04
N MET A 150 1.66 -2.34 -16.60
CA MET A 150 1.63 -2.68 -15.18
C MET A 150 3.02 -2.82 -14.55
N ASN A 151 4.02 -3.29 -15.29
CA ASN A 151 5.42 -3.30 -14.81
C ASN A 151 6.00 -1.89 -14.66
N GLU A 152 5.64 -0.98 -15.55
CA GLU A 152 6.05 0.43 -15.48
C GLU A 152 5.41 1.12 -14.28
N LEU A 153 4.09 0.92 -14.06
CA LEU A 153 3.39 1.40 -12.87
C LEU A 153 4.03 0.85 -11.59
N GLN A 154 4.30 -0.46 -11.52
CA GLN A 154 4.96 -1.09 -10.38
C GLN A 154 6.34 -0.46 -10.10
N ARG A 155 7.13 -0.21 -11.15
CA ARG A 155 8.46 0.38 -11.02
C ARG A 155 8.39 1.81 -10.50
N GLU A 156 7.44 2.60 -10.99
CA GLU A 156 7.25 3.98 -10.53
C GLU A 156 6.87 4.01 -9.04
N LEU A 157 5.93 3.17 -8.62
CA LEU A 157 5.51 3.05 -7.21
C LEU A 157 6.67 2.62 -6.30
N GLN A 158 7.46 1.62 -6.74
CA GLN A 158 8.64 1.18 -5.99
C GLN A 158 9.68 2.31 -5.88
N THR A 159 9.90 3.03 -6.97
CA THR A 159 10.82 4.16 -7.01
C THR A 159 10.37 5.26 -6.06
N ALA A 160 9.09 5.62 -6.09
CA ALA A 160 8.48 6.57 -5.17
C ALA A 160 8.69 6.19 -3.70
N ALA A 161 8.41 4.93 -3.35
CA ALA A 161 8.61 4.43 -1.98
C ALA A 161 10.07 4.54 -1.52
N ILE A 162 11.02 4.21 -2.40
CA ILE A 162 12.46 4.29 -2.09
C ILE A 162 12.89 5.74 -1.88
N TYR A 163 12.47 6.66 -2.75
CA TYR A 163 12.80 8.09 -2.62
C TYR A 163 12.26 8.66 -1.31
N VAL A 164 10.98 8.42 -1.01
CA VAL A 164 10.36 8.88 0.24
C VAL A 164 11.08 8.31 1.46
N ALA A 165 11.42 7.00 1.45
CA ALA A 165 12.16 6.38 2.53
C ALA A 165 13.55 7.01 2.71
N ALA A 166 14.29 7.24 1.62
CA ALA A 166 15.61 7.85 1.66
C ALA A 166 15.56 9.28 2.21
N ASP A 167 14.60 10.09 1.76
CA ASP A 167 14.44 11.47 2.19
C ASP A 167 14.03 11.55 3.67
N LEU A 168 13.09 10.72 4.12
CA LEU A 168 12.67 10.68 5.51
C LEU A 168 13.81 10.23 6.43
N ILE A 169 14.57 9.20 6.05
CA ILE A 169 15.71 8.73 6.85
C ILE A 169 16.75 9.85 6.99
N LYS A 170 17.05 10.54 5.88
CA LYS A 170 18.00 11.66 5.87
C LYS A 170 17.50 12.84 6.70
N PHE A 171 16.22 13.21 6.59
CA PHE A 171 15.66 14.33 7.33
C PHE A 171 15.70 14.09 8.85
N HIS A 172 15.52 12.84 9.28
CA HIS A 172 15.48 12.48 10.69
C HIS A 172 16.83 12.04 11.28
N SER A 173 17.90 11.92 10.48
CA SER A 173 19.21 11.41 10.94
C SER A 173 19.81 12.24 12.06
N ASP A 174 19.63 13.56 12.00
CA ASP A 174 20.25 14.49 12.95
C ASP A 174 19.40 14.70 14.21
N HIS A 175 18.23 14.07 14.28
CA HIS A 175 17.27 14.16 15.37
C HIS A 175 16.94 15.62 15.76
N LEU A 176 16.95 16.55 14.80
CA LEU A 176 16.81 17.99 15.07
C LEU A 176 15.54 18.31 15.87
N VAL A 177 14.41 17.73 15.46
CA VAL A 177 13.12 17.90 16.16
C VAL A 177 13.20 17.41 17.60
N LEU A 178 13.75 16.21 17.82
CA LEU A 178 13.90 15.65 19.18
C LEU A 178 14.87 16.46 20.04
N LYS A 179 15.95 16.98 19.46
CA LYS A 179 16.92 17.84 20.15
C LYS A 179 16.27 19.17 20.56
N ALA A 180 15.51 19.78 19.66
CA ALA A 180 14.76 21.01 19.95
C ALA A 180 13.74 20.78 21.07
N LEU A 181 12.90 19.74 20.96
CA LEU A 181 11.92 19.38 22.00
C LEU A 181 12.59 19.13 23.36
N LYS A 182 13.74 18.46 23.38
CA LYS A 182 14.51 18.22 24.60
C LYS A 182 15.04 19.52 25.21
N ALA A 183 15.54 20.44 24.39
CA ALA A 183 16.04 21.74 24.84
C ALA A 183 14.91 22.58 25.44
N SER A 184 13.79 22.73 24.72
CA SER A 184 12.61 23.46 25.21
C SER A 184 12.05 22.85 26.49
N GLY A 185 12.05 21.51 26.60
CA GLY A 185 11.67 20.80 27.82
C GLY A 185 12.59 21.08 29.01
N ALA A 186 13.89 21.21 28.78
CA ALA A 186 14.85 21.54 29.85
C ALA A 186 14.71 23.00 30.33
N GLU A 187 14.31 23.90 29.43
CA GLU A 187 14.04 25.31 29.72
C GLU A 187 12.66 25.54 30.38
N GLY A 188 11.80 24.52 30.38
CA GLY A 188 10.43 24.63 30.90
C GLY A 188 9.49 25.43 29.98
N ASN A 189 9.85 25.60 28.70
CA ASN A 189 9.03 26.31 27.73
C ASN A 189 7.90 25.39 27.22
N ILE A 190 6.79 25.38 27.94
CA ILE A 190 5.64 24.52 27.66
C ILE A 190 4.97 24.86 26.32
N GLU A 191 4.93 26.15 25.94
CA GLU A 191 4.34 26.59 24.67
C GLU A 191 5.13 26.11 23.45
N ALA A 192 6.45 25.99 23.55
CA ALA A 192 7.28 25.47 22.46
C ALA A 192 7.22 23.94 22.31
N ILE A 193 6.60 23.23 23.26
CA ILE A 193 6.47 21.76 23.28
C ILE A 193 5.03 21.32 22.92
N ALA A 194 4.05 22.20 23.12
CA ALA A 194 2.63 21.98 22.84
C ALA A 194 2.31 22.06 21.34
#